data_AF-A0A436CKI4-F1
#
_entry.id   AF-A0A436CKI4-F1
#
_cell.length_a   1.000
_cell.length_b   1.000
_cell.length_c   1.000
_cell.angle_alpha   90.00
_cell.angle_beta   90.00
_cell.angle_gamma   90.00
#
_symmetry.space_group_name_H-M   'P 1'
#
loop_
_entity.id
_entity.type
_entity.pdbx_description
1 polymer ?
#
loop_
_entity_poly.entity_id
_entity_poly.type
_entity_poly.pdbx_seq_one_letter_code
_entity_poly.pdbx_strand_id
1 'polypeptide(L)'
;MAIRRGRGVAAINYPTGMNLGGDPTQALVHSTPTGNFMVTLSSVDLGQGMKQIMAQICAETIGVPTDRVVVDTADTDTGPHCMGTFASRGTHRAGNAVIQAAREARQVMLEVAAEELEVNASDLETDGQGNILVKGAPQKSISIFDVALSAHFKRGRSISGRGMFLIPRSYPEKETGAMKPSTCYAHACTVAEVEVDDETGEVTVLTVKNVFEIGRALNPKMVEQQLV
;
A
#
# COMPACT_ATOMS: atom_id res chain seq x y z
N MET A 1 13.21 11.71 50.28
CA MET A 1 12.40 11.10 49.22
C MET A 1 11.52 12.16 48.57
N ALA A 2 11.95 12.74 47.45
CA ALA A 2 11.11 13.65 46.67
C ALA A 2 10.93 13.12 45.26
N ILE A 3 9.68 12.84 44.88
CA ILE A 3 9.34 12.55 43.49
C ILE A 3 9.39 13.86 42.70
N ARG A 4 10.24 13.90 41.67
CA ARG A 4 10.45 15.05 40.79
C ARG A 4 9.78 14.82 39.44
N ARG A 5 9.03 15.81 38.94
CA ARG A 5 8.42 15.76 37.60
C ARG A 5 9.28 16.48 36.57
N GLY A 6 9.37 15.90 35.38
CA GLY A 6 10.04 16.48 34.23
C GLY A 6 9.22 16.31 32.96
N ARG A 7 9.43 17.23 32.00
CA ARG A 7 8.91 17.11 30.63
C ARG A 7 10.04 17.26 29.63
N GLY A 8 10.07 16.35 28.66
CA GLY A 8 11.03 16.38 27.54
C GLY A 8 10.31 16.42 26.21
N VAL A 9 10.96 17.01 25.21
CA VAL A 9 10.51 17.01 23.81
C VAL A 9 11.61 16.46 22.92
N ALA A 10 11.23 15.64 21.95
CA ALA A 10 12.13 15.13 20.91
C ALA A 10 11.44 15.25 19.54
N ALA A 11 12.20 15.65 18.53
CA ALA A 11 11.76 15.66 17.14
C ALA A 11 12.55 14.61 16.35
N ILE A 12 11.85 13.90 15.47
CA ILE A 12 12.40 12.79 14.69
C ILE A 12 12.17 13.08 13.21
N ASN A 13 13.17 12.75 12.41
CA ASN A 13 13.04 12.63 10.97
C ASN A 13 13.47 11.21 10.57
N TYR A 14 12.60 10.47 9.89
CA TYR A 14 12.90 9.10 9.49
C TYR A 14 12.71 8.89 7.97
N PRO A 15 13.75 8.41 7.25
CA PRO A 15 13.67 8.19 5.81
C PRO A 15 12.78 6.99 5.46
N THR A 16 12.07 7.09 4.33
CA THR A 16 11.33 5.98 3.74
C THR A 16 12.12 5.36 2.58
N GLY A 17 12.53 4.11 2.81
CA GLY A 17 13.32 3.20 1.99
C GLY A 17 14.76 3.62 1.70
N MET A 18 15.44 2.87 0.84
CA MET A 18 16.89 2.88 0.72
C MET A 18 17.34 2.90 -0.75
N ASN A 19 17.68 4.08 -1.25
CA ASN A 19 17.96 4.28 -2.68
C ASN A 19 19.40 3.93 -3.08
N LEU A 20 20.29 3.61 -2.13
CA LEU A 20 21.73 3.45 -2.38
C LEU A 20 22.08 2.24 -3.28
N GLY A 21 21.28 1.19 -3.23
CA GLY A 21 21.39 0.01 -4.10
C GLY A 21 20.44 0.05 -5.31
N GLY A 22 19.57 1.07 -5.39
CA GLY A 22 18.30 0.94 -6.09
C GLY A 22 17.29 0.16 -5.24
N ASP A 23 16.00 0.47 -5.42
CA ASP A 23 14.96 0.00 -4.51
C ASP A 23 13.74 -0.57 -5.26
N PRO A 24 13.87 -1.70 -5.99
CA PRO A 24 12.77 -2.31 -6.74
C PRO A 24 11.77 -3.09 -5.88
N THR A 25 10.51 -3.09 -6.29
CA THR A 25 9.49 -4.07 -5.88
C THR A 25 8.50 -4.30 -6.99
N GLN A 26 8.08 -5.54 -7.15
CA GLN A 26 7.10 -5.98 -8.13
C GLN A 26 5.84 -6.52 -7.46
N ALA A 27 4.75 -6.51 -8.22
CA ALA A 27 3.48 -7.11 -7.83
C ALA A 27 2.79 -7.70 -9.08
N LEU A 28 2.02 -8.76 -8.88
CA LEU A 28 1.13 -9.33 -9.86
C LEU A 28 -0.31 -9.24 -9.33
N VAL A 29 -1.26 -8.96 -10.20
CA VAL A 29 -2.68 -8.96 -9.88
C VAL A 29 -3.40 -9.77 -10.94
N HIS A 30 -4.31 -10.66 -10.54
CA HIS A 30 -5.19 -11.36 -11.45
C HIS A 30 -6.55 -11.63 -10.82
N SER A 31 -7.59 -11.71 -11.64
CA SER A 31 -8.91 -12.12 -11.17
C SER A 31 -9.04 -13.63 -11.14
N THR A 32 -9.81 -14.13 -10.18
CA THR A 32 -10.45 -15.44 -10.24
C THR A 32 -11.59 -15.42 -11.28
N PRO A 33 -12.11 -16.60 -11.70
CA PRO A 33 -13.24 -16.66 -12.63
C PRO A 33 -14.52 -15.99 -12.11
N THR A 34 -14.65 -15.82 -10.79
CA THR A 34 -15.82 -15.20 -10.13
C THR A 34 -15.61 -13.73 -9.75
N GLY A 35 -14.51 -13.10 -10.20
CA GLY A 35 -14.30 -11.66 -10.04
C GLY A 35 -13.81 -11.23 -8.65
N ASN A 36 -13.26 -12.15 -7.85
CA ASN A 36 -12.30 -11.79 -6.78
C ASN A 36 -10.92 -11.59 -7.38
N PHE A 37 -10.06 -10.80 -6.73
CA PHE A 37 -8.72 -10.48 -7.19
C PHE A 37 -7.66 -11.03 -6.23
N MET A 38 -6.65 -11.68 -6.80
CA MET A 38 -5.45 -12.11 -6.10
C MET A 38 -4.33 -11.12 -6.37
N VAL A 39 -3.69 -10.64 -5.30
CA VAL A 39 -2.46 -9.86 -5.36
C VAL A 39 -1.32 -10.77 -4.89
N THR A 40 -0.32 -10.96 -5.75
CA THR A 40 0.90 -11.72 -5.40
C THR A 40 2.08 -10.77 -5.34
N LEU A 41 2.81 -10.77 -4.23
CA LEU A 41 3.98 -9.94 -3.98
C LEU A 41 4.93 -10.61 -2.99
N SER A 42 6.21 -10.23 -2.96
CA SER A 42 7.19 -10.85 -2.04
C SER A 42 7.50 -10.00 -0.80
N SER A 43 6.80 -8.88 -0.59
CA SER A 43 6.93 -8.10 0.63
C SER A 43 6.19 -8.76 1.79
N VAL A 44 6.94 -9.16 2.82
CA VAL A 44 6.44 -9.90 3.97
C VAL A 44 5.69 -9.00 4.95
N ASP A 45 4.55 -9.48 5.43
CA ASP A 45 3.85 -8.91 6.58
C ASP A 45 4.43 -9.47 7.89
N LEU A 46 4.92 -8.60 8.75
CA LEU A 46 5.56 -8.91 10.03
C LEU A 46 4.70 -8.46 11.22
N GLY A 47 3.45 -8.06 10.97
CA GLY A 47 2.53 -7.54 11.98
C GLY A 47 2.21 -6.04 11.82
N GLN A 48 2.91 -5.34 10.93
CA GLN A 48 2.56 -3.96 10.53
C GLN A 48 1.27 -3.89 9.70
N GLY A 49 0.79 -5.04 9.21
CA GLY A 49 -0.46 -5.18 8.49
C GLY A 49 -0.36 -4.81 7.00
N MET A 50 0.77 -5.15 6.39
CA MET A 50 0.99 -4.94 4.97
C MET A 50 -0.07 -5.61 4.10
N LYS A 51 -0.54 -6.83 4.44
CA LYS A 51 -1.57 -7.53 3.65
C LYS A 51 -2.83 -6.69 3.52
N GLN A 52 -3.29 -6.11 4.64
CA GLN A 52 -4.50 -5.30 4.65
C GLN A 52 -4.33 -4.02 3.82
N ILE A 53 -3.18 -3.34 3.94
CA ILE A 53 -2.90 -2.13 3.16
C ILE A 53 -2.83 -2.44 1.67
N MET A 54 -2.16 -3.54 1.26
CA MET A 54 -2.08 -3.91 -0.16
C MET A 54 -3.46 -4.30 -0.72
N ALA A 55 -4.29 -4.97 0.08
CA ALA A 55 -5.68 -5.27 -0.30
C ALA A 55 -6.48 -3.98 -0.53
N GLN A 56 -6.41 -3.01 0.39
CA GLN A 56 -7.09 -1.72 0.27
C GLN A 56 -6.63 -0.94 -0.96
N ILE A 57 -5.32 -0.88 -1.20
CA ILE A 57 -4.74 -0.20 -2.37
C ILE A 57 -5.22 -0.84 -3.67
N CYS A 58 -5.18 -2.16 -3.76
CA CYS A 58 -5.64 -2.89 -4.94
C CYS A 58 -7.14 -2.68 -5.17
N ALA A 59 -7.95 -2.83 -4.11
CA ALA A 59 -9.40 -2.70 -4.15
C ALA A 59 -9.84 -1.31 -4.62
N GLU A 60 -9.26 -0.25 -4.05
CA GLU A 60 -9.48 1.14 -4.47
C GLU A 60 -9.07 1.36 -5.93
N THR A 61 -7.91 0.81 -6.32
CA THR A 61 -7.38 1.00 -7.68
C THR A 61 -8.22 0.30 -8.73
N ILE A 62 -8.73 -0.91 -8.45
CA ILE A 62 -9.61 -1.68 -9.33
C ILE A 62 -11.03 -1.10 -9.32
N GLY A 63 -11.51 -0.66 -8.15
CA GLY A 63 -12.88 -0.22 -7.91
C GLY A 63 -13.79 -1.35 -7.42
N VAL A 64 -13.33 -2.13 -6.45
CA VAL A 64 -14.09 -3.22 -5.80
C VAL A 64 -14.07 -3.08 -4.28
N PRO A 65 -14.99 -3.75 -3.57
CA PRO A 65 -14.87 -3.93 -2.12
C PRO A 65 -13.57 -4.63 -1.73
N THR A 66 -12.98 -4.26 -0.59
CA THR A 66 -11.70 -4.82 -0.12
C THR A 66 -11.76 -6.32 0.16
N ASP A 67 -12.91 -6.85 0.56
CA ASP A 67 -13.10 -8.29 0.82
C ASP A 67 -13.05 -9.17 -0.45
N ARG A 68 -13.12 -8.55 -1.63
CA ARG A 68 -12.86 -9.22 -2.92
C ARG A 68 -11.39 -9.34 -3.26
N VAL A 69 -10.49 -8.77 -2.45
CA VAL A 69 -9.05 -8.83 -2.70
C VAL A 69 -8.38 -9.73 -1.68
N VAL A 70 -7.68 -10.74 -2.18
CA VAL A 70 -6.82 -11.63 -1.40
C VAL A 70 -5.37 -11.30 -1.70
N VAL A 71 -4.53 -11.23 -0.66
CA VAL A 71 -3.10 -10.95 -0.80
C VAL A 71 -2.31 -12.18 -0.41
N ASP A 72 -1.61 -12.72 -1.39
CA ASP A 72 -0.64 -13.79 -1.24
C ASP A 72 0.78 -13.23 -1.25
N THR A 73 1.58 -13.65 -0.27
CA THR A 73 2.92 -13.10 -0.05
C THR A 73 3.85 -14.07 0.66
N ALA A 74 5.14 -13.77 0.58
CA ALA A 74 6.24 -14.48 1.23
C ALA A 74 6.53 -15.88 0.65
N ASP A 75 6.22 -16.08 -0.63
CA ASP A 75 6.60 -17.27 -1.39
C ASP A 75 7.46 -16.85 -2.59
N THR A 76 8.71 -17.32 -2.64
CA THR A 76 9.65 -17.02 -3.71
C THR A 76 9.44 -17.87 -4.96
N ASP A 77 8.71 -18.98 -4.87
CA ASP A 77 8.42 -19.83 -6.02
C ASP A 77 7.32 -19.22 -6.89
N THR A 78 6.42 -18.43 -6.29
CA THR A 78 5.26 -17.83 -6.96
C THR A 78 5.30 -16.30 -6.98
N GLY A 79 6.01 -15.66 -6.05
CA GLY A 79 6.05 -14.22 -5.86
C GLY A 79 7.06 -13.49 -6.76
N PRO A 80 6.71 -12.31 -7.30
CA PRO A 80 7.64 -11.50 -8.08
C PRO A 80 8.68 -10.82 -7.19
N HIS A 81 9.75 -10.27 -7.78
CA HIS A 81 10.90 -9.77 -7.02
C HIS A 81 10.55 -8.64 -6.04
N CYS A 82 11.10 -8.71 -4.83
CA CYS A 82 11.07 -7.63 -3.85
C CYS A 82 12.42 -7.55 -3.12
N MET A 83 12.89 -6.34 -2.83
CA MET A 83 14.08 -6.14 -1.98
C MET A 83 13.88 -6.63 -0.54
N GLY A 84 12.63 -6.65 -0.06
CA GLY A 84 12.26 -7.08 1.29
C GLY A 84 11.49 -6.02 2.08
N THR A 85 11.19 -6.39 3.33
CA THR A 85 10.43 -5.57 4.29
C THR A 85 11.38 -4.94 5.30
N PHE A 86 11.84 -3.73 5.00
CA PHE A 86 12.75 -2.95 5.85
C PHE A 86 12.62 -1.45 5.52
N ALA A 87 13.29 -0.58 6.28
CA ALA A 87 13.38 0.88 6.03
C ALA A 87 12.03 1.57 5.79
N SER A 88 10.95 1.13 6.45
CA SER A 88 9.59 1.69 6.32
C SER A 88 9.10 1.82 4.86
N ARG A 89 9.62 0.97 3.97
CA ARG A 89 9.46 1.09 2.52
C ARG A 89 8.16 0.47 1.99
N GLY A 90 7.60 -0.50 2.73
CA GLY A 90 6.58 -1.44 2.26
C GLY A 90 5.39 -0.75 1.59
N THR A 91 4.69 0.13 2.31
CA THR A 91 3.54 0.89 1.78
C THR A 91 3.90 1.69 0.53
N HIS A 92 5.07 2.33 0.52
CA HIS A 92 5.48 3.15 -0.62
C HIS A 92 5.86 2.30 -1.84
N ARG A 93 6.71 1.29 -1.70
CA ARG A 93 7.24 0.54 -2.86
C ARG A 93 6.26 -0.52 -3.32
N ALA A 94 5.84 -1.41 -2.41
CA ALA A 94 4.89 -2.46 -2.75
C ALA A 94 3.52 -1.86 -3.11
N GLY A 95 3.07 -0.82 -2.40
CA GLY A 95 1.81 -0.15 -2.72
C GLY A 95 1.80 0.43 -4.13
N ASN A 96 2.85 1.13 -4.55
CA ASN A 96 2.93 1.65 -5.93
C ASN A 96 3.06 0.53 -6.98
N ALA A 97 3.75 -0.57 -6.68
CA ALA A 97 3.79 -1.72 -7.57
C ALA A 97 2.40 -2.36 -7.72
N VAL A 98 1.64 -2.49 -6.63
CA VAL A 98 0.26 -2.97 -6.63
C VAL A 98 -0.65 -2.03 -7.41
N ILE A 99 -0.52 -0.70 -7.25
CA ILE A 99 -1.29 0.28 -8.04
C ILE A 99 -1.06 0.07 -9.54
N GLN A 100 0.19 -0.13 -9.97
CA GLN A 100 0.50 -0.33 -11.38
C GLN A 100 -0.12 -1.64 -11.92
N ALA A 101 0.06 -2.75 -11.20
CA ALA A 101 -0.52 -4.04 -11.56
C ALA A 101 -2.06 -3.99 -11.61
N ALA A 102 -2.67 -3.37 -10.59
CA ALA A 102 -4.12 -3.21 -10.49
C ALA A 102 -4.70 -2.32 -11.60
N ARG A 103 -3.98 -1.27 -12.03
CA ARG A 103 -4.39 -0.43 -13.17
C ARG A 103 -4.42 -1.22 -14.47
N GLU A 104 -3.40 -2.04 -14.73
CA GLU A 104 -3.36 -2.90 -15.92
C GLU A 104 -4.50 -3.94 -15.89
N ALA A 105 -4.70 -4.61 -14.75
CA ALA A 105 -5.83 -5.54 -14.58
C ALA A 105 -7.19 -4.85 -14.77
N ARG A 106 -7.37 -3.65 -14.20
CA ARG A 106 -8.58 -2.84 -14.36
C ARG A 106 -8.83 -2.46 -15.81
N GLN A 107 -7.79 -2.11 -16.56
CA GLN A 107 -7.91 -1.77 -17.97
C GLN A 107 -8.49 -2.96 -18.77
N VAL A 108 -7.96 -4.17 -18.57
CA VAL A 108 -8.49 -5.39 -19.18
C VAL A 108 -9.93 -5.64 -18.76
N MET A 109 -10.26 -5.46 -17.48
CA MET A 109 -11.62 -5.62 -16.96
C MET A 109 -12.62 -4.66 -17.64
N LEU A 110 -12.25 -3.38 -17.78
CA LEU A 110 -13.10 -2.38 -18.43
C LEU A 110 -13.27 -2.64 -19.93
N GLU A 111 -12.26 -3.15 -20.61
CA GLU A 111 -12.36 -3.54 -22.01
C GLU A 111 -13.35 -4.70 -22.21
N VAL A 112 -13.31 -5.72 -21.34
CA VAL A 112 -14.29 -6.81 -21.39
C VAL A 112 -15.71 -6.30 -21.10
N ALA A 113 -15.86 -5.42 -20.11
CA ALA A 113 -17.15 -4.82 -19.79
C ALA A 113 -17.70 -3.96 -20.94
N ALA A 114 -16.82 -3.23 -21.63
CA ALA A 114 -17.15 -2.42 -22.80
C ALA A 114 -17.66 -3.29 -23.96
N GLU A 115 -17.05 -4.45 -24.17
CA GLU A 115 -17.50 -5.43 -25.17
C GLU A 115 -18.85 -6.08 -24.83
N GLU A 116 -19.17 -6.30 -23.54
CA GLU A 116 -20.49 -6.84 -23.14
C GLU A 116 -21.60 -5.78 -23.17
N LEU A 117 -21.26 -4.52 -22.90
CA LEU A 117 -22.21 -3.40 -22.87
C LEU A 117 -22.32 -2.65 -24.21
N GLU A 118 -21.50 -3.00 -25.20
CA GLU A 118 -21.40 -2.35 -26.52
C GLU A 118 -21.15 -0.83 -26.41
N VAL A 119 -20.20 -0.43 -25.56
CA VAL A 119 -19.79 0.96 -25.33
C VAL A 119 -18.27 1.12 -25.40
N ASN A 120 -17.76 2.35 -25.31
CA ASN A 120 -16.31 2.56 -25.16
C ASN A 120 -15.88 2.33 -23.70
N ALA A 121 -14.72 1.71 -23.49
CA ALA A 121 -14.18 1.50 -22.15
C ALA A 121 -13.91 2.82 -21.38
N SER A 122 -13.65 3.92 -22.09
CA SER A 122 -13.49 5.26 -21.48
C SER A 122 -14.77 5.80 -20.84
N ASP A 123 -15.92 5.30 -21.27
CA ASP A 123 -17.24 5.72 -20.80
C ASP A 123 -17.69 4.88 -19.60
N LEU A 124 -16.86 3.95 -19.15
CA LEU A 124 -17.13 3.08 -18.01
C LEU A 124 -16.44 3.57 -16.74
N GLU A 125 -17.10 3.32 -15.62
CA GLU A 125 -16.55 3.47 -14.29
C GLU A 125 -17.04 2.37 -13.36
N THR A 126 -16.30 2.17 -12.28
CA THR A 126 -16.59 1.18 -11.24
C THR A 126 -17.26 1.88 -10.07
N ASP A 127 -18.32 1.31 -9.52
CA ASP A 127 -19.03 1.88 -8.36
C ASP A 127 -18.31 1.65 -7.01
N GLY A 128 -17.26 0.82 -6.99
CA GLY A 128 -16.59 0.41 -5.76
C GLY A 128 -17.36 -0.65 -4.95
N GLN A 129 -18.54 -1.07 -5.40
CA GLN A 129 -19.46 -2.00 -4.74
C GLN A 129 -19.61 -3.33 -5.50
N GLY A 130 -19.00 -3.44 -6.68
CA GLY A 130 -18.95 -4.69 -7.44
C GLY A 130 -19.55 -4.60 -8.85
N ASN A 131 -19.88 -3.40 -9.33
CA ASN A 131 -20.43 -3.19 -10.67
C ASN A 131 -19.61 -2.19 -11.48
N ILE A 132 -19.72 -2.34 -12.80
CA ILE A 132 -19.20 -1.41 -13.80
C ILE A 132 -20.40 -0.78 -14.50
N LEU A 133 -20.40 0.53 -14.61
CA LEU A 133 -21.53 1.32 -15.11
C LEU A 133 -21.09 2.33 -16.16
N VAL A 134 -22.01 2.67 -17.06
CA VAL A 134 -21.81 3.70 -18.07
C VAL A 134 -22.00 5.07 -17.44
N LYS A 135 -21.01 5.96 -17.60
CA LYS A 135 -21.06 7.34 -17.12
C LYS A 135 -22.29 8.05 -17.66
N GLY A 136 -23.06 8.68 -16.77
CA GLY A 136 -24.30 9.37 -17.13
C GLY A 136 -25.50 8.47 -17.45
N ALA A 137 -25.33 7.15 -17.45
CA ALA A 137 -26.43 6.19 -17.57
C ALA A 137 -26.24 4.98 -16.60
N PRO A 138 -26.31 5.19 -15.27
CA PRO A 138 -26.02 4.14 -14.27
C PRO A 138 -26.88 2.88 -14.38
N GLN A 139 -28.07 2.99 -14.99
CA GLN A 139 -28.97 1.87 -15.30
C GLN A 139 -28.38 0.90 -16.35
N LYS A 140 -27.39 1.34 -17.13
CA LYS A 140 -26.57 0.48 -17.98
C LYS A 140 -25.35 0.07 -17.19
N SER A 141 -25.42 -1.11 -16.59
CA SER A 141 -24.35 -1.66 -15.77
C SER A 141 -24.21 -3.17 -15.95
N ILE A 142 -23.06 -3.68 -15.53
CA ILE A 142 -22.75 -5.10 -15.50
C ILE A 142 -21.97 -5.40 -14.22
N SER A 143 -22.23 -6.56 -13.60
CA SER A 143 -21.50 -6.96 -12.40
C SER A 143 -20.07 -7.37 -12.76
N ILE A 144 -19.11 -7.14 -11.86
CA ILE A 144 -17.72 -7.58 -12.04
C ILE A 144 -17.64 -9.12 -12.10
N PHE A 145 -18.58 -9.82 -11.47
CA PHE A 145 -18.72 -11.26 -11.57
C PHE A 145 -19.02 -11.69 -13.02
N ASP A 146 -20.00 -11.05 -13.67
CA ASP A 146 -20.37 -11.36 -15.06
C ASP A 146 -19.27 -10.98 -16.04
N VAL A 147 -18.56 -9.88 -15.78
CA VAL A 147 -17.38 -9.47 -16.56
C VAL A 147 -16.26 -10.49 -16.44
N ALA A 148 -15.96 -10.97 -15.24
CA ALA A 148 -14.94 -12.00 -15.04
C ALA A 148 -15.33 -13.31 -15.74
N LEU A 149 -16.59 -13.73 -15.65
CA LEU A 149 -17.09 -14.90 -16.39
C LEU A 149 -16.99 -14.72 -17.90
N SER A 150 -17.40 -13.56 -18.43
CA SER A 150 -17.27 -13.28 -19.87
C SER A 150 -15.81 -13.31 -20.31
N ALA A 151 -14.92 -12.67 -19.54
CA ALA A 151 -13.48 -12.66 -19.83
C ALA A 151 -12.94 -14.09 -19.99
N HIS A 152 -13.22 -14.97 -19.01
CA HIS A 152 -12.66 -16.32 -18.97
C HIS A 152 -13.32 -17.26 -19.99
N PHE A 153 -14.66 -17.27 -20.05
CA PHE A 153 -15.40 -18.31 -20.76
C PHE A 153 -15.92 -17.91 -22.14
N LYS A 154 -16.06 -16.61 -22.42
CA LYS A 154 -16.50 -16.12 -23.73
C LYS A 154 -15.34 -15.54 -24.54
N ARG A 155 -14.49 -14.74 -23.90
CA ARG A 155 -13.45 -13.94 -24.58
C ARG A 155 -12.06 -14.59 -24.55
N GLY A 156 -11.83 -15.58 -23.68
CA GLY A 156 -10.52 -16.20 -23.51
C GLY A 156 -9.44 -15.23 -23.00
N ARG A 157 -9.83 -14.23 -22.20
CA ARG A 157 -8.97 -13.17 -21.67
C ARG A 157 -8.74 -13.37 -20.17
N SER A 158 -7.49 -13.25 -19.75
CA SER A 158 -7.12 -13.15 -18.33
C SER A 158 -7.21 -11.70 -17.88
N ILE A 159 -8.04 -11.40 -16.87
CA ILE A 159 -8.03 -10.10 -16.21
C ILE A 159 -6.84 -10.09 -15.26
N SER A 160 -5.71 -9.57 -15.74
CA SER A 160 -4.45 -9.59 -15.01
C SER A 160 -3.57 -8.40 -15.34
N GLY A 161 -2.66 -8.07 -14.44
CA GLY A 161 -1.69 -7.00 -14.62
C GLY A 161 -0.43 -7.22 -13.80
N ARG A 162 0.64 -6.54 -14.20
CA ARG A 162 1.95 -6.60 -13.57
C ARG A 162 2.42 -5.18 -13.23
N GLY A 163 3.13 -5.07 -12.12
CA GLY A 163 3.62 -3.79 -11.63
C GLY A 163 5.05 -3.91 -11.16
N MET A 164 5.82 -2.85 -11.39
CA MET A 164 7.15 -2.67 -10.86
C MET A 164 7.34 -1.21 -10.48
N PHE A 165 7.61 -0.98 -9.19
CA PHE A 165 8.03 0.32 -8.71
C PHE A 165 9.51 0.28 -8.34
N LEU A 166 10.31 1.07 -9.04
CA LEU A 166 11.75 1.18 -8.84
C LEU A 166 12.10 2.61 -8.47
N ILE A 167 12.76 2.78 -7.33
CA ILE A 167 13.58 3.98 -7.12
C ILE A 167 14.98 3.68 -7.66
N PRO A 168 15.46 4.42 -8.68
CA PRO A 168 16.79 4.21 -9.23
C PRO A 168 17.86 4.40 -8.17
N ARG A 169 19.00 3.77 -8.41
CA ARG A 169 20.16 3.93 -7.56
C ARG A 169 20.59 5.39 -7.49
N SER A 170 20.75 5.92 -6.27
CA SER A 170 21.40 7.22 -6.05
C SER A 170 22.90 7.01 -5.85
N TYR A 171 23.70 7.60 -6.72
CA TYR A 171 25.16 7.62 -6.59
C TYR A 171 25.58 8.84 -5.77
N PRO A 172 26.52 8.69 -4.81
CA PRO A 172 27.17 9.83 -4.20
C PRO A 172 27.96 10.61 -5.24
N GLU A 173 27.80 11.93 -5.23
CA GLU A 173 28.72 12.85 -5.90
C GLU A 173 30.13 12.64 -5.34
N LYS A 174 31.14 12.53 -6.23
CA LYS A 174 32.49 12.12 -5.83
C LYS A 174 33.16 13.13 -4.92
N GLU A 175 32.94 14.42 -5.18
CA GLU A 175 33.62 15.53 -4.52
C GLU A 175 32.92 15.95 -3.22
N THR A 176 31.59 15.92 -3.21
CA THR A 176 30.76 16.46 -2.10
C THR A 176 30.19 15.35 -1.21
N GLY A 177 30.11 14.12 -1.71
CA GLY A 177 29.36 13.03 -1.07
C GLY A 177 27.85 13.24 -1.08
N ALA A 178 27.34 14.28 -1.75
CA ALA A 178 25.90 14.55 -1.81
C ALA A 178 25.16 13.43 -2.57
N MET A 179 23.99 13.05 -2.06
CA MET A 179 23.16 11.99 -2.66
C MET A 179 21.70 12.11 -2.21
N LYS A 180 20.82 11.33 -2.82
CA LYS A 180 19.41 11.17 -2.44
C LYS A 180 19.18 9.77 -1.87
N PRO A 181 19.51 9.53 -0.58
CA PRO A 181 19.53 8.20 0.01
C PRO A 181 18.13 7.63 0.26
N SER A 182 17.11 8.49 0.32
CA SER A 182 15.72 8.14 0.61
C SER A 182 14.75 8.86 -0.34
N THR A 183 13.50 8.39 -0.38
CA THR A 183 12.49 8.93 -1.32
C THR A 183 11.67 10.05 -0.70
N CYS A 184 11.27 9.86 0.55
CA CYS A 184 10.52 10.81 1.35
C CYS A 184 10.86 10.57 2.82
N TYR A 185 10.33 11.42 3.68
CA TYR A 185 10.60 11.44 5.10
C TYR A 185 9.27 11.44 5.87
N ALA A 186 9.24 10.74 6.98
CA ALA A 186 8.22 10.90 8.00
C ALA A 186 8.81 11.75 9.13
N HIS A 187 8.01 12.68 9.65
CA HIS A 187 8.41 13.55 10.74
C HIS A 187 7.60 13.22 11.98
N ALA A 188 8.21 13.30 13.15
CA ALA A 188 7.49 13.14 14.41
C ALA A 188 7.96 14.13 15.47
N CYS A 189 7.07 14.47 16.38
CA CYS A 189 7.36 15.17 17.61
C CYS A 189 6.75 14.39 18.77
N THR A 190 7.56 14.11 19.78
CA THR A 190 7.18 13.37 20.98
C THR A 190 7.39 14.25 22.20
N VAL A 191 6.37 14.34 23.05
CA VAL A 191 6.47 14.94 24.37
C VAL A 191 6.24 13.85 25.42
N ALA A 192 7.21 13.68 26.31
CA ALA A 192 7.13 12.73 27.42
C ALA A 192 7.09 13.49 28.76
N GLU A 193 6.19 13.09 29.65
CA GLU A 193 6.18 13.51 31.05
C GLU A 193 6.62 12.33 31.91
N VAL A 194 7.58 12.56 32.81
CA VAL A 194 8.18 11.54 33.67
C VAL A 194 8.21 11.99 35.12
N GLU A 195 8.20 11.02 36.01
CA GLU A 195 8.55 11.16 37.43
C GLU A 195 9.86 10.44 37.70
N VAL A 196 10.72 11.06 38.52
CA VAL A 196 11.99 10.49 38.96
C VAL A 196 12.04 10.54 40.48
N ASP A 197 12.33 9.40 41.11
CA ASP A 197 12.69 9.33 42.52
C ASP A 197 14.16 9.75 42.68
N ASP A 198 14.40 10.83 43.43
CA ASP A 198 15.75 11.40 43.60
C ASP A 198 16.66 10.62 44.55
N GLU A 199 16.15 9.62 45.27
CA GLU A 199 16.94 8.74 46.13
C GLU A 199 17.25 7.40 45.45
N THR A 200 16.30 6.82 44.71
CA THR A 200 16.47 5.50 44.07
C THR A 200 16.91 5.59 42.61
N GLY A 201 16.63 6.70 41.94
CA GLY A 201 16.82 6.87 40.50
C GLY A 201 15.75 6.19 39.64
N GLU A 202 14.69 5.64 40.23
CA GLU A 202 13.58 5.03 39.49
C GLU A 202 12.86 6.08 38.64
N VAL A 203 12.63 5.76 37.37
CA VAL A 203 11.96 6.64 36.41
C VAL A 203 10.63 6.01 35.97
N THR A 204 9.54 6.73 36.20
CA THR A 204 8.21 6.36 35.71
C THR A 204 7.81 7.27 34.57
N VAL A 205 7.45 6.70 33.41
CA VAL A 205 6.86 7.45 32.30
C VAL A 205 5.37 7.61 32.57
N LEU A 206 4.93 8.84 32.81
CA LEU A 206 3.52 9.14 33.10
C LEU A 206 2.69 9.23 31.83
N THR A 207 3.18 9.99 30.84
CA THR A 207 2.50 10.16 29.55
C THR A 207 3.49 10.30 28.42
N VAL A 208 3.11 9.79 27.25
CA VAL A 208 3.80 10.02 25.98
C VAL A 208 2.77 10.52 24.98
N LYS A 209 3.02 11.68 24.39
CA LYS A 209 2.19 12.26 23.32
C LYS A 209 3.01 12.33 22.05
N ASN A 210 2.57 11.62 21.02
CA ASN A 210 3.21 11.59 19.73
C ASN A 210 2.36 12.31 18.68
N VAL A 211 3.02 13.10 17.83
CA VAL A 211 2.43 13.67 16.62
C VAL A 211 3.31 13.27 15.45
N PHE A 212 2.71 12.70 14.41
CA PHE A 212 3.40 12.20 13.23
C PHE A 212 2.86 12.88 11.96
N GLU A 213 3.76 13.33 11.10
CA GLU A 213 3.49 13.68 9.70
C GLU A 213 3.92 12.47 8.85
N ILE A 214 2.94 11.86 8.19
CA ILE A 214 3.07 10.59 7.45
C ILE A 214 2.42 10.67 6.06
N GLY A 215 2.18 11.89 5.56
CA GLY A 215 1.33 12.13 4.40
C GLY A 215 -0.12 11.68 4.66
N ARG A 216 -0.56 10.63 3.96
CA ARG A 216 -1.92 10.09 4.06
C ARG A 216 -1.93 8.78 4.84
N ALA A 217 -2.66 8.77 5.96
CA ALA A 217 -3.00 7.53 6.65
C ALA A 217 -3.95 6.69 5.78
N LEU A 218 -3.45 5.62 5.16
CA LEU A 218 -4.28 4.72 4.35
C LEU A 218 -5.29 3.95 5.21
N ASN A 219 -4.88 3.54 6.41
CA ASN A 219 -5.74 2.98 7.44
C ASN A 219 -5.42 3.64 8.79
N PRO A 220 -6.22 4.63 9.25
CA PRO A 220 -5.95 5.35 10.49
C PRO A 220 -5.81 4.46 11.72
N LYS A 221 -6.63 3.39 11.85
CA LYS A 221 -6.55 2.46 12.99
C LYS A 221 -5.23 1.69 13.02
N MET A 222 -4.71 1.30 11.86
CA MET A 222 -3.43 0.59 11.77
C MET A 222 -2.25 1.53 11.97
N VAL A 223 -2.38 2.78 11.52
CA VAL A 223 -1.42 3.82 11.87
C VAL A 223 -1.35 3.97 13.38
N GLU A 224 -2.49 4.16 14.06
CA GLU A 224 -2.54 4.25 15.51
C GLU A 224 -1.78 3.08 16.16
N GLN A 225 -2.05 1.83 15.75
CA GLN A 225 -1.36 0.63 16.25
C GLN A 225 0.17 0.62 16.03
N GLN A 226 0.70 1.33 15.04
CA GLN A 226 2.14 1.46 14.83
C GLN A 226 2.79 2.56 15.68
N LEU A 227 1.99 3.47 16.24
CA LEU A 227 2.47 4.62 17.01
C LEU A 227 2.36 4.43 18.54
N VAL A 228 1.69 3.35 19.00
CA VAL A 228 1.53 3.01 20.43
C VAL A 228 2.49 1.91 20.85
#